data_AF-A0AAN6Y7J0-F1
#
_entry.id   AF-A0AAN6Y7J0-F1
#
_cell.length_a   1.000
_cell.length_b   1.000
_cell.length_c   1.000
_cell.angle_alpha   90.00
_cell.angle_beta   90.00
_cell.angle_gamma   90.00
#
_symmetry.space_group_name_H-M   'P 1'
#
loop_
_entity.id
_entity.type
_entity.pdbx_description
1 polymer ?
#
loop_
_entity_poly.entity_id
_entity_poly.type
_entity_poly.pdbx_seq_one_letter_code
_entity_poly.pdbx_strand_id
1 'polypeptide(L)'
;MEPDLSHSITMHPHAFRPQPQASPSTPRISMSHPGASQSALAQSAFAAATIGTPSSPAIDTSASSTGIEAAPEDGTVSRHTSAMIADIEVESQRAGRLPLVSEESDPYGLARKYKTPSELAAIKANTSRKRNSARKSTSGSASPEEGVLGGGHTMSKLGSISMPSFTRTAKQAKKVEGFYRAQNETIERLLKSVDEHRAEARQEQGDDHLKVQIAVWGSLAANVILTGLQLYAAISSGSLSLFTTMADAIFDPLSNVTLILTNRAVRRVDPARFPSGKARLETVGNIVFCFLMTAVSLIIIAFAAQELATHDGSSDTKKFHLPSVIAVCAAFATKFSLFLFTWSLKDRYSQVRILWQDHRNDLLVNGFGILTSVGGAKLIWWIDPAGAISLSVFISCLWLRTAFTEFLLLVGVVASVEIQQLITYVCVTHSPLVKQIDTVRAYHSGPRLIAEVDVVMDPDASLMETHDVAEALQFKLESLPDVERAYVHVDYETTHKPEHAYKKDL
;
A
#
# COMPACT_ATOMS: atom_id res chain seq x y z
N MET A 1 45.19 -10.95 19.48
CA MET A 1 45.58 -9.71 18.78
C MET A 1 44.76 -9.66 17.50
N GLU A 2 43.59 -9.02 17.56
CA GLU A 2 42.87 -8.64 16.34
C GLU A 2 43.49 -7.36 15.78
N PRO A 3 43.66 -7.23 14.45
CA PRO A 3 44.17 -6.00 13.87
C PRO A 3 43.10 -4.89 13.92
N ASP A 4 43.45 -3.80 14.58
CA ASP A 4 42.66 -2.57 14.65
C ASP A 4 42.61 -1.89 13.26
N LEU A 5 41.44 -1.97 12.61
CA LEU A 5 41.17 -1.41 11.29
C LEU A 5 40.59 0.01 11.33
N SER A 6 40.60 0.68 12.50
CA SER A 6 40.03 2.02 12.67
C SER A 6 40.72 3.13 11.86
N HIS A 7 41.85 2.84 11.20
CA HIS A 7 42.61 3.81 10.42
C HIS A 7 42.69 3.54 8.91
N SER A 8 42.04 2.50 8.36
CA SER A 8 42.33 2.08 6.97
C SER A 8 41.61 2.87 5.86
N ILE A 9 40.86 3.94 6.14
CA ILE A 9 40.30 4.81 5.09
C ILE A 9 40.36 6.27 5.53
N THR A 10 41.54 6.89 5.35
CA THR A 10 41.68 8.35 5.30
C THR A 10 42.47 8.74 4.06
N MET A 11 41.89 8.49 2.88
CA MET A 11 42.26 9.28 1.70
C MET A 11 41.36 10.52 1.69
N HIS A 12 41.89 11.62 2.22
CA HIS A 12 41.37 12.94 1.88
C HIS A 12 41.48 13.12 0.36
N PRO A 13 40.37 13.35 -0.36
CA PRO A 13 40.47 13.66 -1.78
C PRO A 13 41.12 15.04 -1.90
N HIS A 14 42.30 15.09 -2.51
CA HIS A 14 42.90 16.35 -2.94
C HIS A 14 41.95 17.05 -3.91
N ALA A 15 41.67 18.33 -3.66
CA ALA A 15 40.83 19.16 -4.52
C ALA A 15 41.32 19.10 -5.97
N PHE A 16 40.37 18.88 -6.90
CA PHE A 16 40.59 18.93 -8.34
C PHE A 16 41.42 20.17 -8.69
N ARG A 17 42.65 19.94 -9.14
CA ARG A 17 43.52 20.99 -9.67
C ARG A 17 43.07 21.20 -11.13
N PRO A 18 42.45 22.33 -11.50
CA PRO A 18 42.15 22.58 -12.90
C PRO A 18 43.47 22.63 -13.69
N GLN A 19 43.58 21.79 -14.73
CA GLN A 19 44.70 21.90 -15.68
C GLN A 19 44.66 23.29 -16.32
N PRO A 20 45.78 24.04 -16.33
CA PRO A 20 45.81 25.31 -17.04
C PRO A 20 45.74 25.03 -18.55
N GLN A 21 44.78 25.68 -19.21
CA GLN A 21 44.65 25.71 -20.66
C GLN A 21 45.97 26.12 -21.31
N ALA A 22 46.44 25.30 -22.25
CA ALA A 22 47.56 25.65 -23.11
C ALA A 22 47.14 26.77 -24.07
N SER A 23 47.85 27.90 -24.05
CA SER A 23 47.83 28.89 -25.12
C SER A 23 49.24 29.48 -25.33
N PRO A 24 49.58 29.94 -26.55
CA PRO A 24 50.91 29.77 -27.12
C PRO A 24 51.88 30.93 -26.83
N SER A 25 53.15 30.55 -26.77
CA SER A 25 54.40 31.32 -26.86
C SER A 25 54.35 32.82 -27.20
N THR A 26 54.90 33.64 -26.31
CA THR A 26 55.78 34.79 -26.67
C THR A 26 56.64 35.20 -25.46
N PRO A 27 57.94 35.53 -25.60
CA PRO A 27 58.82 35.78 -24.46
C PRO A 27 58.99 37.28 -24.19
N ARG A 28 59.21 37.69 -22.93
CA ARG A 28 60.20 38.71 -22.55
C ARG A 28 60.27 39.02 -21.04
N ILE A 29 61.50 38.89 -20.53
CA ILE A 29 62.25 39.82 -19.66
C ILE A 29 61.89 39.92 -18.16
N SER A 30 62.92 39.60 -17.38
CA SER A 30 63.14 39.83 -15.96
C SER A 30 63.12 41.31 -15.54
N MET A 31 62.68 41.62 -14.32
CA MET A 31 63.51 42.25 -13.28
C MET A 31 62.77 42.53 -11.95
N SER A 32 63.54 42.32 -10.86
CA SER A 32 63.58 43.00 -9.54
C SER A 32 62.42 42.94 -8.52
N HIS A 33 62.74 42.27 -7.40
CA HIS A 33 62.35 42.49 -5.99
C HIS A 33 62.58 43.95 -5.47
N PRO A 34 62.33 44.37 -4.20
CA PRO A 34 61.99 43.61 -2.96
C PRO A 34 60.97 44.24 -1.96
N GLY A 35 60.68 43.51 -0.88
CA GLY A 35 60.33 44.03 0.47
C GLY A 35 58.85 43.83 0.87
N ALA A 36 58.47 43.40 2.08
CA ALA A 36 59.17 43.24 3.35
C ALA A 36 58.36 42.35 4.34
N SER A 37 59.09 41.72 5.29
CA SER A 37 58.75 41.33 6.68
C SER A 37 57.43 40.57 6.97
N GLN A 38 57.44 39.28 7.32
CA GLN A 38 57.81 38.65 8.62
C GLN A 38 57.04 39.21 9.84
N SER A 39 56.06 38.48 10.39
CA SER A 39 56.17 37.60 11.59
C SER A 39 55.23 38.15 12.68
N ALA A 40 54.65 37.45 13.65
CA ALA A 40 54.80 36.10 14.16
C ALA A 40 53.61 35.80 15.12
N LEU A 41 53.32 34.50 15.35
CA LEU A 41 53.02 33.85 16.64
C LEU A 41 51.84 34.35 17.51
N ALA A 42 51.13 33.57 18.32
CA ALA A 42 50.92 32.14 18.56
C ALA A 42 49.93 32.06 19.75
N GLN A 43 49.09 31.00 19.80
CA GLN A 43 48.72 30.17 20.98
C GLN A 43 48.17 30.85 22.27
N SER A 44 47.27 30.31 23.08
CA SER A 44 46.43 29.09 23.16
C SER A 44 45.73 29.10 24.54
N ALA A 45 44.65 28.31 24.71
CA ALA A 45 44.22 27.64 25.97
C ALA A 45 43.50 28.54 27.03
N PHE A 46 42.54 28.09 27.87
CA PHE A 46 41.86 26.81 28.18
C PHE A 46 40.66 27.08 29.16
N ALA A 47 39.67 26.17 29.19
CA ALA A 47 38.75 25.77 30.30
C ALA A 47 37.79 26.79 30.96
N ALA A 48 36.68 26.44 31.66
CA ALA A 48 35.73 25.31 31.74
C ALA A 48 34.71 25.63 32.88
N ALA A 49 33.49 25.06 32.80
CA ALA A 49 32.56 24.71 33.91
C ALA A 49 31.76 25.82 34.66
N THR A 50 30.52 25.67 35.22
CA THR A 50 29.44 24.65 35.26
C THR A 50 28.30 25.14 36.23
N ILE A 51 27.03 24.70 36.00
CA ILE A 51 25.83 24.52 36.91
C ILE A 51 24.95 25.71 37.41
N GLY A 52 23.61 25.55 37.27
CA GLY A 52 22.62 25.86 38.34
C GLY A 52 21.24 26.45 37.96
N THR A 53 20.19 25.62 37.82
CA THR A 53 18.73 25.96 37.92
C THR A 53 18.23 25.79 39.39
N PRO A 54 16.93 25.90 39.81
CA PRO A 54 15.64 26.24 39.15
C PRO A 54 14.65 27.16 39.97
N SER A 55 13.49 27.55 39.42
CA SER A 55 12.17 27.63 40.14
C SER A 55 10.98 28.16 39.28
N SER A 56 9.84 27.43 39.31
CA SER A 56 8.45 27.79 38.88
C SER A 56 7.75 28.74 39.90
N PRO A 57 6.47 29.26 39.77
CA PRO A 57 5.26 28.64 39.15
C PRO A 57 4.12 29.54 38.56
N ALA A 58 3.07 28.85 38.04
CA ALA A 58 1.60 29.10 38.03
C ALA A 58 0.99 30.37 37.36
N ILE A 59 0.15 30.24 36.31
CA ILE A 59 -1.34 30.06 36.20
C ILE A 59 -2.14 31.39 36.08
N ASP A 60 -3.10 31.37 35.14
CA ASP A 60 -4.38 32.12 35.01
C ASP A 60 -4.61 33.17 33.90
N THR A 61 -5.31 32.68 32.86
CA THR A 61 -6.62 33.09 32.31
C THR A 61 -7.08 34.56 32.19
N SER A 62 -7.64 34.82 30.99
CA SER A 62 -8.70 35.78 30.62
C SER A 62 -8.32 37.25 30.32
N ALA A 63 -8.52 37.65 29.05
CA ALA A 63 -8.67 39.05 28.67
C ALA A 63 -9.76 39.18 27.60
N SER A 64 -10.81 39.91 27.96
CA SER A 64 -11.95 40.33 27.16
C SER A 64 -11.70 41.73 26.59
N SER A 65 -12.00 41.89 25.30
CA SER A 65 -12.62 43.05 24.62
C SER A 65 -12.46 44.46 25.20
N THR A 66 -11.87 45.36 24.39
CA THR A 66 -12.39 46.67 23.93
C THR A 66 -11.43 47.11 22.79
N GLY A 67 -11.80 47.60 21.61
CA GLY A 67 -12.97 48.33 21.17
C GLY A 67 -12.61 49.80 20.92
N ILE A 68 -11.87 50.10 19.84
CA ILE A 68 -11.83 51.47 19.25
C ILE A 68 -11.92 51.35 17.72
N GLU A 69 -12.90 52.07 17.21
CA GLU A 69 -13.44 52.14 15.85
C GLU A 69 -12.76 53.28 15.08
N ALA A 70 -12.39 53.05 13.82
CA ALA A 70 -12.14 54.10 12.84
C ALA A 70 -12.58 53.57 11.45
N ALA A 71 -13.66 54.17 10.94
CA ALA A 71 -14.26 53.91 9.63
C ALA A 71 -13.83 55.03 8.63
N PRO A 72 -14.16 54.96 7.33
CA PRO A 72 -13.16 54.75 6.27
C PRO A 72 -13.12 55.87 5.22
N GLU A 73 -12.04 55.94 4.43
CA GLU A 73 -12.05 56.59 3.11
C GLU A 73 -11.48 55.65 2.04
N ASP A 74 -12.06 55.79 0.84
CA ASP A 74 -12.15 54.84 -0.28
C ASP A 74 -10.85 54.37 -0.94
N GLY A 75 -10.88 53.12 -1.40
CA GLY A 75 -9.87 52.50 -2.26
C GLY A 75 -10.17 51.04 -2.56
N THR A 76 -11.25 50.79 -3.30
CA THR A 76 -11.73 49.45 -3.70
C THR A 76 -10.73 48.75 -4.64
N VAL A 77 -10.04 47.72 -4.13
CA VAL A 77 -9.44 46.64 -4.93
C VAL A 77 -9.99 45.32 -4.43
N SER A 78 -10.91 44.75 -5.19
CA SER A 78 -11.55 43.46 -4.94
C SER A 78 -10.55 42.31 -5.11
N ARG A 79 -10.12 41.70 -4.00
CA ARG A 79 -9.48 40.37 -4.03
C ARG A 79 -10.54 39.28 -4.23
N HIS A 80 -10.88 39.00 -5.49
CA HIS A 80 -11.49 37.73 -5.86
C HIS A 80 -10.36 36.72 -6.12
N THR A 81 -10.28 35.62 -5.35
CA THR A 81 -9.62 34.36 -5.80
C THR A 81 -9.75 33.14 -4.86
N SER A 82 -10.36 33.23 -3.67
CA SER A 82 -10.52 32.03 -2.81
C SER A 82 -11.92 31.40 -2.83
N ALA A 83 -12.99 32.18 -3.02
CA ALA A 83 -14.36 31.63 -3.04
C ALA A 83 -14.68 30.86 -4.35
N MET A 84 -14.17 31.34 -5.50
CA MET A 84 -14.43 30.68 -6.79
C MET A 84 -13.76 29.31 -6.91
N ILE A 85 -12.59 29.09 -6.28
CA ILE A 85 -11.92 27.79 -6.35
C ILE A 85 -12.71 26.74 -5.55
N ALA A 86 -13.19 27.09 -4.35
CA ALA A 86 -14.01 26.21 -3.53
C ALA A 86 -15.38 25.90 -4.18
N ASP A 87 -16.01 26.89 -4.81
CA ASP A 87 -17.29 26.68 -5.51
C ASP A 87 -17.12 25.84 -6.80
N ILE A 88 -15.98 25.94 -7.49
CA ILE A 88 -15.63 25.08 -8.63
C ILE A 88 -15.38 23.64 -8.17
N GLU A 89 -14.77 23.46 -6.99
CA GLU A 89 -14.48 22.15 -6.41
C GLU A 89 -15.77 21.41 -6.02
N VAL A 90 -16.73 22.13 -5.42
CA VAL A 90 -18.06 21.61 -5.04
C VAL A 90 -18.95 21.31 -6.27
N GLU A 91 -18.89 22.11 -7.33
CA GLU A 91 -19.64 21.85 -8.57
C GLU A 91 -19.00 20.70 -9.40
N SER A 92 -17.66 20.53 -9.36
CA SER A 92 -16.96 19.44 -10.05
C SER A 92 -17.31 18.05 -9.48
N GLN A 93 -17.46 17.96 -8.16
CA GLN A 93 -17.94 16.75 -7.48
C GLN A 93 -19.39 16.42 -7.84
N ARG A 94 -20.20 17.43 -8.19
CA ARG A 94 -21.61 17.26 -8.57
C ARG A 94 -21.79 16.85 -10.03
N ALA A 95 -20.84 17.19 -10.91
CA ALA A 95 -20.93 17.00 -12.35
C ALA A 95 -20.20 15.76 -12.91
N GLY A 96 -19.38 15.05 -12.11
CA GLY A 96 -18.64 13.87 -12.58
C GLY A 96 -17.69 14.18 -13.75
N ARG A 97 -17.27 15.45 -13.85
CA ARG A 97 -16.26 15.94 -14.78
C ARG A 97 -15.05 16.27 -13.91
N LEU A 98 -13.90 15.68 -14.25
CA LEU A 98 -12.59 16.14 -13.74
C LEU A 98 -12.54 17.67 -13.78
N PRO A 99 -11.94 18.33 -12.77
CA PRO A 99 -11.73 19.78 -12.81
C PRO A 99 -11.11 20.14 -14.17
N LEU A 100 -11.47 21.30 -14.73
CA LEU A 100 -11.05 21.74 -16.06
C LEU A 100 -9.52 21.66 -16.19
N VAL A 101 -9.04 20.53 -16.71
CA VAL A 101 -7.61 20.28 -16.88
C VAL A 101 -7.14 21.22 -17.98
N SER A 102 -6.24 22.14 -17.66
CA SER A 102 -5.61 23.03 -18.62
C SER A 102 -4.77 22.20 -19.62
N GLU A 103 -4.52 22.71 -20.83
CA GLU A 103 -3.63 22.00 -21.78
C GLU A 103 -2.23 21.75 -21.19
N GLU A 104 -1.80 22.56 -20.22
CA GLU A 104 -0.54 22.41 -19.48
C GLU A 104 -0.56 21.24 -18.47
N SER A 105 -1.74 20.87 -17.94
CA SER A 105 -1.89 19.77 -16.99
C SER A 105 -2.31 18.44 -17.64
N ASP A 106 -2.72 18.45 -18.91
CA ASP A 106 -2.99 17.24 -19.72
C ASP A 106 -2.40 17.34 -21.13
N PRO A 107 -1.05 17.29 -21.26
CA PRO A 107 -0.39 17.38 -22.57
C PRO A 107 -0.75 16.22 -23.51
N TYR A 108 -1.31 15.13 -22.99
CA TYR A 108 -1.67 13.92 -23.75
C TYR A 108 -3.17 13.80 -24.04
N GLY A 109 -3.99 14.77 -23.62
CA GLY A 109 -5.45 14.76 -23.83
C GLY A 109 -6.16 13.55 -23.22
N LEU A 110 -5.65 13.00 -22.11
CA LEU A 110 -6.25 11.88 -21.37
C LEU A 110 -7.67 12.21 -20.90
N ALA A 111 -7.94 13.46 -20.50
CA ALA A 111 -9.26 13.90 -20.05
C ALA A 111 -10.33 13.73 -21.14
N ARG A 112 -9.94 13.83 -22.43
CA ARG A 112 -10.86 13.62 -23.56
C ARG A 112 -11.31 12.16 -23.70
N LYS A 113 -10.53 11.22 -23.18
CA LYS A 113 -10.84 9.78 -23.22
C LYS A 113 -11.70 9.33 -22.04
N TYR A 114 -11.86 10.17 -21.02
CA TYR A 114 -12.70 9.90 -19.87
C TYR A 114 -14.16 9.64 -20.27
N LYS A 115 -14.81 8.66 -19.63
CA LYS A 115 -16.22 8.31 -19.87
C LYS A 115 -17.09 8.61 -18.66
N THR A 116 -18.09 9.47 -18.82
CA THR A 116 -18.98 9.79 -17.69
C THR A 116 -19.84 8.58 -17.29
N PRO A 117 -20.38 8.54 -16.05
CA PRO A 117 -21.25 7.46 -15.59
C PRO A 117 -22.48 7.23 -16.49
N SER A 118 -23.03 8.30 -17.08
CA SER A 118 -24.14 8.23 -18.03
C SER A 118 -23.72 7.63 -19.38
N GLU A 119 -22.53 7.95 -19.88
CA GLU A 119 -21.96 7.33 -21.07
C GLU A 119 -21.66 5.84 -20.87
N LEU A 120 -21.14 5.47 -19.70
CA LEU A 120 -20.92 4.07 -19.31
C LEU A 120 -22.24 3.28 -19.30
N ALA A 121 -23.30 3.86 -18.74
CA ALA A 121 -24.64 3.27 -18.77
C ALA A 121 -25.17 3.14 -20.21
N ALA A 122 -24.93 4.14 -21.06
CA ALA A 122 -25.31 4.09 -22.48
C ALA A 122 -24.52 3.02 -23.26
N ILE A 123 -23.21 2.87 -23.02
CA ILE A 123 -22.36 1.84 -23.64
C ILE A 123 -22.86 0.44 -23.25
N LYS A 124 -23.19 0.24 -21.98
CA LYS A 124 -23.79 -1.02 -21.49
C LYS A 124 -25.13 -1.31 -22.17
N ALA A 125 -26.00 -0.31 -22.28
CA ALA A 125 -27.30 -0.44 -22.94
C ALA A 125 -27.17 -0.72 -24.45
N ASN A 126 -26.25 -0.05 -25.15
CA ASN A 126 -26.04 -0.19 -26.59
C ASN A 126 -25.36 -1.51 -26.96
N THR A 127 -24.39 -1.97 -26.15
CA THR A 127 -23.76 -3.29 -26.32
C THR A 127 -24.78 -4.42 -26.16
N SER A 128 -25.78 -4.21 -25.30
CA SER A 128 -26.91 -5.13 -25.11
C SER A 128 -27.93 -5.06 -26.27
N ARG A 129 -28.13 -3.90 -26.89
CA ARG A 129 -29.09 -3.67 -28.01
C ARG A 129 -28.57 -4.08 -29.39
N LYS A 130 -27.32 -3.76 -29.76
CA LYS A 130 -26.78 -3.92 -31.13
C LYS A 130 -26.81 -5.37 -31.65
N ARG A 131 -26.87 -6.37 -30.76
CA ARG A 131 -26.95 -7.80 -31.16
C ARG A 131 -28.37 -8.38 -31.19
N ASN A 132 -29.35 -7.75 -30.53
CA ASN A 132 -30.76 -8.13 -30.70
C ASN A 132 -31.27 -7.76 -32.10
N SER A 133 -30.76 -6.68 -32.70
CA SER A 133 -31.07 -6.30 -34.08
C SER A 133 -30.52 -7.31 -35.10
N ALA A 134 -29.27 -7.78 -34.91
CA ALA A 134 -28.67 -8.81 -35.77
C ALA A 134 -29.37 -10.18 -35.71
N ARG A 135 -30.12 -10.45 -34.63
CA ARG A 135 -30.96 -11.66 -34.48
C ARG A 135 -32.35 -11.49 -35.12
N LYS A 136 -32.82 -10.26 -35.32
CA LYS A 136 -34.11 -9.96 -35.96
C LYS A 136 -34.00 -9.92 -37.49
N SER A 137 -32.80 -9.70 -38.04
CA SER A 137 -32.54 -9.70 -39.49
C SER A 137 -32.32 -11.09 -40.10
N THR A 138 -32.23 -12.16 -39.30
CA THR A 138 -32.03 -13.54 -39.79
C THR A 138 -33.30 -14.41 -39.72
N SER A 139 -34.48 -13.83 -39.49
CA SER A 139 -35.75 -14.59 -39.37
C SER A 139 -36.86 -14.06 -40.29
N GLY A 140 -36.53 -13.71 -41.54
CA GLY A 140 -37.51 -13.15 -42.46
C GLY A 140 -37.26 -13.47 -43.92
N SER A 141 -37.44 -14.73 -44.32
CA SER A 141 -37.93 -15.13 -45.66
C SER A 141 -38.02 -16.66 -45.80
N ALA A 142 -39.23 -17.22 -45.72
CA ALA A 142 -39.64 -18.40 -46.49
C ALA A 142 -41.15 -18.67 -46.27
N SER A 143 -41.92 -18.52 -47.34
CA SER A 143 -43.32 -18.94 -47.49
C SER A 143 -43.42 -20.48 -47.58
N PRO A 144 -44.63 -21.09 -47.45
CA PRO A 144 -44.78 -22.52 -47.24
C PRO A 144 -44.91 -23.29 -48.56
N GLU A 145 -44.19 -24.41 -48.70
CA GLU A 145 -44.53 -25.46 -49.67
C GLU A 145 -44.64 -26.82 -48.96
N GLU A 146 -45.64 -27.58 -49.40
CA GLU A 146 -46.02 -28.94 -48.97
C GLU A 146 -45.02 -30.01 -49.45
N GLY A 147 -44.95 -31.14 -48.72
CA GLY A 147 -44.27 -32.35 -49.24
C GLY A 147 -43.92 -33.45 -48.23
N VAL A 148 -44.91 -34.25 -47.84
CA VAL A 148 -44.95 -35.75 -47.81
C VAL A 148 -43.70 -36.59 -47.40
N LEU A 149 -43.91 -37.37 -46.31
CA LEU A 149 -43.47 -38.74 -45.93
C LEU A 149 -41.99 -39.21 -45.92
N GLY A 150 -41.60 -39.81 -44.78
CA GLY A 150 -40.53 -40.82 -44.68
C GLY A 150 -40.06 -41.08 -43.24
N GLY A 151 -40.39 -42.25 -42.67
CA GLY A 151 -40.10 -42.62 -41.28
C GLY A 151 -38.72 -43.26 -41.02
N GLY A 152 -38.37 -43.41 -39.73
CA GLY A 152 -37.25 -44.25 -39.28
C GLY A 152 -36.66 -43.87 -37.91
N HIS A 153 -36.65 -44.82 -36.98
CA HIS A 153 -36.23 -44.74 -35.57
C HIS A 153 -34.75 -44.37 -35.33
N THR A 154 -34.42 -43.69 -34.21
CA THR A 154 -33.68 -44.24 -33.03
C THR A 154 -33.12 -43.14 -32.10
N MET A 155 -33.06 -43.47 -30.80
CA MET A 155 -32.62 -42.65 -29.67
C MET A 155 -31.12 -42.28 -29.70
N SER A 156 -30.76 -41.07 -29.27
CA SER A 156 -29.96 -40.86 -28.04
C SER A 156 -29.73 -39.37 -27.80
N LYS A 157 -30.36 -38.86 -26.75
CA LYS A 157 -30.29 -37.48 -26.27
C LYS A 157 -29.19 -37.40 -25.21
N LEU A 158 -27.98 -36.97 -25.58
CA LEU A 158 -26.97 -36.52 -24.62
C LEU A 158 -26.88 -34.99 -24.73
N GLY A 159 -27.47 -34.33 -23.74
CA GLY A 159 -27.56 -32.87 -23.68
C GLY A 159 -26.20 -32.23 -23.50
N SER A 160 -25.68 -31.60 -24.55
CA SER A 160 -24.75 -30.50 -24.37
C SER A 160 -25.51 -29.37 -23.65
N ILE A 161 -25.09 -29.03 -22.45
CA ILE A 161 -25.62 -27.87 -21.71
C ILE A 161 -25.11 -26.62 -22.45
N SER A 162 -25.84 -26.21 -23.49
CA SER A 162 -25.64 -24.92 -24.13
C SER A 162 -26.13 -23.85 -23.17
N MET A 163 -25.20 -23.21 -22.45
CA MET A 163 -25.46 -22.02 -21.66
C MET A 163 -26.30 -21.02 -22.47
N PRO A 164 -27.44 -20.52 -21.93
CA PRO A 164 -28.30 -19.60 -22.67
C PRO A 164 -27.51 -18.34 -23.03
N SER A 165 -27.57 -17.94 -24.31
CA SER A 165 -26.78 -16.86 -24.90
C SER A 165 -26.90 -15.52 -24.15
N PHE A 166 -27.98 -15.33 -23.40
CA PHE A 166 -28.23 -14.18 -22.53
C PHE A 166 -27.13 -13.97 -21.46
N THR A 167 -26.62 -15.06 -20.88
CA THR A 167 -25.56 -15.01 -19.85
C THR A 167 -24.21 -14.58 -20.41
N ARG A 168 -23.92 -14.89 -21.68
CA ARG A 168 -22.71 -14.43 -22.39
C ARG A 168 -22.76 -12.94 -22.70
N THR A 169 -23.92 -12.42 -23.08
CA THR A 169 -24.13 -10.98 -23.39
C THR A 169 -23.95 -10.10 -22.15
N ALA A 170 -24.56 -10.49 -21.01
CA ALA A 170 -24.41 -9.75 -19.76
C ALA A 170 -22.95 -9.75 -19.26
N LYS A 171 -22.24 -10.88 -19.41
CA LYS A 171 -20.81 -10.99 -19.06
C LYS A 171 -19.93 -10.10 -19.95
N GLN A 172 -20.20 -10.03 -21.25
CA GLN A 172 -19.45 -9.15 -22.17
C GLN A 172 -19.71 -7.68 -21.90
N ALA A 173 -20.96 -7.27 -21.70
CA ALA A 173 -21.29 -5.88 -21.34
C ALA A 173 -20.64 -5.47 -20.01
N LYS A 174 -20.64 -6.37 -19.02
CA LYS A 174 -19.95 -6.15 -17.73
C LYS A 174 -18.43 -6.05 -17.91
N LYS A 175 -17.84 -6.82 -18.83
CA LYS A 175 -16.39 -6.75 -19.13
C LYS A 175 -16.02 -5.41 -19.77
N VAL A 176 -16.82 -4.92 -20.72
CA VAL A 176 -16.60 -3.62 -21.37
C VAL A 176 -16.79 -2.47 -20.38
N GLU A 177 -17.84 -2.53 -19.55
CA GLU A 177 -18.06 -1.57 -18.46
C GLU A 177 -16.87 -1.55 -17.48
N GLY A 178 -16.40 -2.73 -17.07
CA GLY A 178 -15.22 -2.87 -16.20
C GLY A 178 -13.95 -2.28 -16.82
N PHE A 179 -13.74 -2.48 -18.12
CA PHE A 179 -12.61 -1.90 -18.84
C PHE A 179 -12.62 -0.37 -18.80
N TYR A 180 -13.75 0.26 -19.12
CA TYR A 180 -13.84 1.72 -19.08
C TYR A 180 -13.80 2.29 -17.67
N ARG A 181 -14.31 1.57 -16.66
CA ARG A 181 -14.15 1.96 -15.26
C ARG A 181 -12.68 1.97 -14.85
N ALA A 182 -11.94 0.89 -15.15
CA ALA A 182 -10.51 0.82 -14.87
C ALA A 182 -9.71 1.89 -15.64
N GLN A 183 -10.10 2.17 -16.90
CA GLN A 183 -9.51 3.26 -17.68
C GLN A 183 -9.77 4.63 -17.03
N ASN A 184 -11.01 4.92 -16.62
CA ASN A 184 -11.34 6.18 -15.95
C ASN A 184 -10.57 6.36 -14.65
N GLU A 185 -10.48 5.31 -13.82
CA GLU A 185 -9.69 5.32 -12.59
C GLU A 185 -8.20 5.58 -12.88
N THR A 186 -7.67 4.98 -13.94
CA THR A 186 -6.30 5.25 -14.39
C THR A 186 -6.14 6.71 -14.83
N ILE A 187 -7.06 7.23 -15.64
CA ILE A 187 -7.01 8.62 -16.13
C ILE A 187 -7.10 9.60 -14.97
N GLU A 188 -8.04 9.40 -14.05
CA GLU A 188 -8.18 10.22 -12.83
C GLU A 188 -6.87 10.22 -12.04
N ARG A 189 -6.29 9.05 -11.80
CA ARG A 189 -5.05 8.93 -11.04
C ARG A 189 -3.85 9.59 -11.73
N LEU A 190 -3.74 9.52 -13.06
CA LEU A 190 -2.65 10.15 -13.79
C LEU A 190 -2.80 11.68 -13.85
N LEU A 191 -4.03 12.17 -13.99
CA LEU A 191 -4.31 13.62 -14.09
C LEU A 191 -4.26 14.34 -12.74
N LYS A 192 -4.36 13.61 -11.63
CA LYS A 192 -4.14 14.18 -10.30
C LYS A 192 -2.73 14.72 -10.18
N SER A 193 -2.62 15.93 -9.66
CA SER A 193 -1.32 16.52 -9.36
C SER A 193 -0.61 15.75 -8.25
N VAL A 194 0.72 15.83 -8.20
CA VAL A 194 1.50 15.17 -7.13
C VAL A 194 1.12 15.72 -5.74
N ASP A 195 0.78 17.01 -5.65
CA ASP A 195 0.28 17.62 -4.42
C ASP A 195 -1.11 17.09 -4.03
N GLU A 196 -2.00 16.81 -4.99
CA GLU A 196 -3.28 16.15 -4.73
C GLU A 196 -3.08 14.71 -4.24
N HIS A 197 -2.19 13.93 -4.85
CA HIS A 197 -1.85 12.59 -4.35
C HIS A 197 -1.33 12.64 -2.91
N ARG A 198 -0.51 13.65 -2.59
CA ARG A 198 0.01 13.88 -1.23
C ARG A 198 -1.08 14.36 -0.28
N ALA A 199 -1.98 15.23 -0.73
CA ALA A 199 -3.09 15.76 0.05
C ALA A 199 -4.11 14.66 0.36
N GLU A 200 -4.48 13.84 -0.61
CA GLU A 200 -5.35 12.67 -0.42
C GLU A 200 -4.71 11.67 0.55
N ALA A 201 -3.43 11.34 0.37
CA ALA A 201 -2.71 10.48 1.32
C ALA A 201 -2.67 11.07 2.74
N ARG A 202 -2.61 12.40 2.89
CA ARG A 202 -2.69 13.10 4.19
C ARG A 202 -4.12 13.17 4.74
N GLN A 203 -5.14 13.36 3.89
CA GLN A 203 -6.55 13.41 4.28
C GLN A 203 -7.04 12.02 4.69
N GLU A 204 -6.65 10.96 3.96
CA GLU A 204 -6.86 9.57 4.40
C GLU A 204 -6.24 9.30 5.78
N GLN A 205 -5.16 10.00 6.13
CA GLN A 205 -4.54 9.94 7.45
C GLN A 205 -5.16 10.89 8.49
N GLY A 206 -5.89 11.95 8.08
CA GLY A 206 -6.24 13.09 8.93
C GLY A 206 -7.74 13.34 9.16
N ASP A 207 -8.62 13.16 8.16
CA ASP A 207 -9.95 13.81 8.18
C ASP A 207 -11.07 13.00 8.86
N ASP A 208 -10.89 11.70 9.12
CA ASP A 208 -11.85 10.87 9.86
C ASP A 208 -11.31 10.31 11.17
N HIS A 209 -10.36 11.04 11.76
CA HIS A 209 -9.52 10.57 12.86
C HIS A 209 -10.33 10.02 14.03
N LEU A 210 -11.43 10.66 14.45
CA LEU A 210 -12.17 10.19 15.63
C LEU A 210 -12.94 8.89 15.40
N LYS A 211 -13.73 8.76 14.33
CA LYS A 211 -14.49 7.53 14.08
C LYS A 211 -13.59 6.36 13.73
N VAL A 212 -12.55 6.62 12.94
CA VAL A 212 -11.55 5.62 12.56
C VAL A 212 -10.69 5.23 13.77
N GLN A 213 -10.23 6.18 14.58
CA GLN A 213 -9.53 5.85 15.83
C GLN A 213 -10.42 5.10 16.81
N ILE A 214 -11.67 5.52 17.01
CA ILE A 214 -12.60 4.80 17.89
C ILE A 214 -12.84 3.38 17.35
N ALA A 215 -12.96 3.19 16.03
CA ALA A 215 -13.09 1.86 15.45
C ALA A 215 -11.82 1.02 15.62
N VAL A 216 -10.64 1.60 15.40
CA VAL A 216 -9.34 0.91 15.53
C VAL A 216 -9.03 0.58 16.99
N TRP A 217 -9.09 1.56 17.89
CA TRP A 217 -8.85 1.37 19.33
C TRP A 217 -9.95 0.53 20.00
N GLY A 218 -11.21 0.72 19.59
CA GLY A 218 -12.33 -0.09 20.06
C GLY A 218 -12.20 -1.54 19.62
N SER A 219 -11.77 -1.78 18.37
CA SER A 219 -11.52 -3.14 17.88
C SER A 219 -10.30 -3.78 18.54
N LEU A 220 -9.23 -3.02 18.78
CA LEU A 220 -8.07 -3.51 19.55
C LEU A 220 -8.47 -3.91 20.98
N ALA A 221 -9.23 -3.06 21.67
CA ALA A 221 -9.72 -3.35 23.02
C ALA A 221 -10.65 -4.58 23.03
N ALA A 222 -11.55 -4.68 22.05
CA ALA A 222 -12.41 -5.85 21.89
C ALA A 222 -11.59 -7.12 21.63
N ASN A 223 -10.59 -7.07 20.75
CA ASN A 223 -9.71 -8.21 20.49
C ASN A 223 -8.96 -8.65 21.75
N VAL A 224 -8.43 -7.72 22.56
CA VAL A 224 -7.79 -8.05 23.85
C VAL A 224 -8.76 -8.72 24.83
N ILE A 225 -10.00 -8.24 24.93
CA ILE A 225 -11.04 -8.86 25.79
C ILE A 225 -11.38 -10.26 25.27
N LEU A 226 -11.52 -10.41 23.95
CA LEU A 226 -11.80 -11.69 23.29
C LEU A 226 -10.68 -12.70 23.50
N THR A 227 -9.42 -12.28 23.46
CA THR A 227 -8.26 -13.10 23.81
C THR A 227 -8.43 -13.73 25.19
N GLY A 228 -8.79 -12.93 26.21
CA GLY A 228 -9.00 -13.42 27.57
C GLY A 228 -10.14 -14.43 27.66
N LEU A 229 -11.25 -14.17 26.96
CA LEU A 229 -12.42 -15.05 26.95
C LEU A 229 -12.14 -16.39 26.24
N GLN A 230 -11.39 -16.37 25.15
CA GLN A 230 -10.99 -17.58 24.43
C GLN A 230 -9.92 -18.37 25.17
N LEU A 231 -8.99 -17.70 25.85
CA LEU A 231 -8.03 -18.34 26.73
C LEU A 231 -8.73 -19.11 27.85
N TYR A 232 -9.70 -18.48 28.51
CA TYR A 232 -10.53 -19.15 29.50
C TYR A 232 -11.26 -20.37 28.90
N ALA A 233 -11.86 -20.21 27.73
CA ALA A 233 -12.62 -21.29 27.09
C ALA A 233 -11.73 -22.47 26.66
N ALA A 234 -10.55 -22.22 26.11
CA ALA A 234 -9.61 -23.25 25.69
C ALA A 234 -9.09 -24.06 26.90
N ILE A 235 -8.64 -23.38 27.96
CA ILE A 235 -8.13 -24.02 29.18
C ILE A 235 -9.24 -24.82 29.88
N SER A 236 -10.43 -24.25 30.03
CA SER A 236 -11.53 -24.91 30.74
C SER A 236 -12.18 -26.04 29.93
N SER A 237 -12.15 -25.97 28.59
CA SER A 237 -12.74 -27.00 27.73
C SER A 237 -11.84 -28.18 27.44
N GLY A 238 -10.51 -27.99 27.43
CA GLY A 238 -9.57 -29.02 26.97
C GLY A 238 -9.73 -29.43 25.49
N SER A 239 -10.40 -28.59 24.68
CA SER A 239 -10.67 -28.85 23.26
C SER A 239 -9.53 -28.32 22.41
N LEU A 240 -8.99 -29.16 21.52
CA LEU A 240 -7.88 -28.79 20.65
C LEU A 240 -8.32 -27.78 19.59
N SER A 241 -9.57 -27.85 19.11
CA SER A 241 -10.12 -26.85 18.20
C SER A 241 -10.20 -25.48 18.88
N LEU A 242 -10.62 -25.42 20.15
CA LEU A 242 -10.67 -24.16 20.89
C LEU A 242 -9.27 -23.62 21.25
N PHE A 243 -8.30 -24.50 21.50
CA PHE A 243 -6.89 -24.11 21.61
C PHE A 243 -6.37 -23.46 20.32
N THR A 244 -6.78 -23.99 19.16
CA THR A 244 -6.43 -23.42 17.86
C THR A 244 -6.97 -22.01 17.68
N THR A 245 -8.28 -21.80 17.95
CA THR A 245 -8.89 -20.48 17.86
C THR A 245 -8.31 -19.49 18.87
N MET A 246 -8.02 -19.97 20.09
CA MET A 246 -7.38 -19.16 21.13
C MET A 246 -6.00 -18.68 20.70
N ALA A 247 -5.17 -19.56 20.12
CA ALA A 247 -3.86 -19.19 19.64
C ALA A 247 -3.97 -18.01 18.66
N ASP A 248 -4.85 -18.13 17.66
CA ASP A 248 -5.14 -17.07 16.68
C ASP A 248 -5.50 -15.74 17.38
N ALA A 249 -6.46 -15.76 18.31
CA ALA A 249 -6.89 -14.55 19.02
C ALA A 249 -5.85 -13.96 20.00
N ILE A 250 -4.87 -14.72 20.48
CA ILE A 250 -3.74 -14.19 21.27
C ILE A 250 -2.77 -13.43 20.37
N PHE A 251 -2.53 -13.97 19.18
CA PHE A 251 -1.54 -13.45 18.28
C PHE A 251 -2.05 -12.24 17.49
N ASP A 252 -3.36 -12.11 17.26
CA ASP A 252 -3.97 -10.90 16.68
C ASP A 252 -3.55 -9.59 17.36
N PRO A 253 -3.75 -9.38 18.68
CA PRO A 253 -3.27 -8.16 19.35
C PRO A 253 -1.74 -8.11 19.44
N LEU A 254 -1.04 -9.24 19.49
CA LEU A 254 0.42 -9.27 19.52
C LEU A 254 1.04 -8.77 18.21
N SER A 255 0.39 -9.02 17.07
CA SER A 255 0.79 -8.48 15.77
C SER A 255 0.75 -6.95 15.77
N ASN A 256 -0.32 -6.36 16.34
CA ASN A 256 -0.46 -4.91 16.49
C ASN A 256 0.60 -4.31 17.42
N VAL A 257 0.91 -4.98 18.53
CA VAL A 257 2.01 -4.57 19.42
C VAL A 257 3.35 -4.61 18.67
N THR A 258 3.60 -5.67 17.91
CA THR A 258 4.82 -5.83 17.11
C THR A 258 4.95 -4.73 16.06
N LEU A 259 3.85 -4.37 15.39
CA LEU A 259 3.79 -3.26 14.45
C LEU A 259 4.13 -1.93 15.14
N ILE A 260 3.55 -1.65 16.31
CA ILE A 260 3.82 -0.42 17.08
C ILE A 260 5.30 -0.35 17.49
N LEU A 261 5.84 -1.45 18.01
CA LEU A 261 7.25 -1.54 18.41
C LEU A 261 8.17 -1.32 17.20
N THR A 262 7.84 -1.92 16.07
CA THR A 262 8.64 -1.80 14.85
C THR A 262 8.57 -0.40 14.28
N ASN A 263 7.38 0.21 14.20
CA ASN A 263 7.23 1.61 13.78
C ASN A 263 8.03 2.54 14.70
N ARG A 264 8.00 2.31 16.02
CA ARG A 264 8.82 3.09 16.96
C ARG A 264 10.32 2.90 16.74
N ALA A 265 10.77 1.69 16.37
CA ALA A 265 12.15 1.42 16.02
C ALA A 265 12.56 2.07 14.69
N VAL A 266 11.67 2.08 13.69
CA VAL A 266 11.85 2.74 12.38
C VAL A 266 11.92 4.26 12.55
N ARG A 267 11.14 4.86 13.46
CA ARG A 267 11.23 6.31 13.74
C ARG A 267 12.55 6.72 14.39
N ARG A 268 13.25 5.80 15.05
CA ARG A 268 14.58 6.05 15.65
C ARG A 268 15.69 5.52 14.74
N VAL A 269 15.83 6.14 13.58
CA VAL A 269 16.92 5.88 12.63
C VAL A 269 18.10 6.80 12.95
N ASP A 270 19.29 6.20 13.02
CA ASP A 270 20.56 6.92 12.95
C ASP A 270 21.01 6.90 11.48
N PRO A 271 21.00 8.04 10.77
CA PRO A 271 21.36 8.11 9.36
C PRO A 271 22.80 7.66 9.07
N ALA A 272 23.73 7.79 10.01
CA ALA A 272 25.13 7.40 9.80
C ALA A 272 25.29 5.88 9.73
N ARG A 273 24.47 5.13 10.48
CA ARG A 273 24.51 3.66 10.51
C ARG A 273 23.56 3.03 9.50
N PHE A 274 22.44 3.69 9.22
CA PHE A 274 21.39 3.20 8.32
C PHE A 274 21.03 4.29 7.30
N PRO A 275 21.87 4.49 6.26
CA PRO A 275 21.68 5.56 5.28
C PRO A 275 20.41 5.40 4.44
N SER A 276 19.96 4.15 4.23
CA SER A 276 18.69 3.82 3.56
C SER A 276 17.52 3.68 4.53
N GLY A 277 17.64 4.19 5.76
CA GLY A 277 16.62 4.04 6.80
C GLY A 277 16.50 2.62 7.38
N LYS A 278 15.47 2.43 8.21
CA LYS A 278 15.13 1.16 8.86
C LYS A 278 13.78 0.59 8.42
N ALA A 279 13.17 1.12 7.36
CA ALA A 279 11.81 0.76 6.93
C ALA A 279 11.61 -0.77 6.77
N ARG A 280 12.65 -1.47 6.29
CA ARG A 280 12.67 -2.94 6.13
C ARG A 280 12.49 -3.73 7.43
N LEU A 281 12.73 -3.13 8.60
CA LEU A 281 12.49 -3.81 9.88
C LEU A 281 11.02 -4.17 10.07
N GLU A 282 10.09 -3.41 9.48
CA GLU A 282 8.65 -3.70 9.49
C GLU A 282 8.37 -5.05 8.85
N THR A 283 8.81 -5.22 7.60
CA THR A 283 8.72 -6.48 6.85
C THR A 283 9.40 -7.63 7.58
N VAL A 284 10.59 -7.42 8.16
CA VAL A 284 11.29 -8.45 8.95
C VAL A 284 10.47 -8.86 10.18
N GLY A 285 9.89 -7.90 10.90
CA GLY A 285 9.01 -8.15 12.04
C GLY A 285 7.79 -8.99 11.65
N ASN A 286 7.15 -8.65 10.53
CA ASN A 286 6.01 -9.40 9.99
C ASN A 286 6.40 -10.84 9.62
N ILE A 287 7.56 -11.07 9.00
CA ILE A 287 8.04 -12.41 8.65
C ILE A 287 8.30 -13.26 9.91
N VAL A 288 8.97 -12.71 10.92
CA VAL A 288 9.21 -13.40 12.19
C VAL A 288 7.90 -13.80 12.85
N PHE A 289 6.92 -12.91 12.82
CA PHE A 289 5.59 -13.18 13.35
C PHE A 289 4.86 -14.30 12.59
N CYS A 290 4.89 -14.27 11.25
CA CYS A 290 4.29 -15.33 10.44
C CYS A 290 4.93 -16.70 10.71
N PHE A 291 6.25 -16.74 10.94
CA PHE A 291 6.97 -17.96 11.30
C PHE A 291 6.55 -18.48 12.67
N LEU A 292 6.44 -17.59 13.67
CA LEU A 292 5.95 -17.92 15.01
C LEU A 292 4.54 -18.53 14.94
N MET A 293 3.64 -17.92 14.17
CA MET A 293 2.28 -18.44 13.96
C MET A 293 2.27 -19.81 13.31
N THR A 294 3.06 -19.98 12.25
CA THR A 294 3.20 -21.27 11.57
C THR A 294 3.72 -22.34 12.53
N ALA A 295 4.71 -22.01 13.37
CA ALA A 295 5.25 -22.94 14.37
C ALA A 295 4.20 -23.35 15.41
N VAL A 296 3.41 -22.39 15.92
CA VAL A 296 2.30 -22.69 16.84
C VAL A 296 1.26 -23.59 16.19
N SER A 297 0.88 -23.32 14.94
CA SER A 297 -0.04 -24.19 14.19
C SER A 297 0.51 -25.61 14.02
N LEU A 298 1.81 -25.77 13.72
CA LEU A 298 2.44 -27.10 13.60
C LEU A 298 2.47 -27.86 14.92
N ILE A 299 2.71 -27.18 16.04
CA ILE A 299 2.66 -27.77 17.38
C ILE A 299 1.24 -28.28 17.68
N ILE A 300 0.21 -27.50 17.36
CA ILE A 300 -1.19 -27.90 17.55
C ILE A 300 -1.56 -29.09 16.66
N ILE A 301 -1.10 -29.10 15.40
CA ILE A 301 -1.26 -30.26 14.51
C ILE A 301 -0.63 -31.51 15.12
N ALA A 302 0.58 -31.40 15.67
CA ALA A 302 1.26 -32.53 16.30
C ALA A 302 0.48 -33.06 17.51
N PHE A 303 -0.03 -32.19 18.38
CA PHE A 303 -0.87 -32.59 19.51
C PHE A 303 -2.19 -33.23 19.08
N ALA A 304 -2.84 -32.69 18.05
CA ALA A 304 -4.08 -33.24 17.52
C ALA A 304 -3.88 -34.58 16.81
N ALA A 305 -2.78 -34.74 16.08
CA ALA A 305 -2.40 -36.00 15.47
C ALA A 305 -2.04 -37.06 16.53
N GLN A 306 -1.34 -36.67 17.60
CA GLN A 306 -1.05 -37.54 18.72
C GLN A 306 -2.34 -38.01 19.41
N GLU A 307 -3.25 -37.08 19.72
CA GLU A 307 -4.54 -37.41 20.34
C GLU A 307 -5.36 -38.40 19.49
N LEU A 308 -5.30 -38.26 18.16
CA LEU A 308 -5.96 -39.17 17.24
C LEU A 308 -5.29 -40.56 17.21
N ALA A 309 -3.97 -40.62 17.34
CA ALA A 309 -3.20 -41.86 17.28
C ALA A 309 -3.21 -42.67 18.59
N THR A 310 -3.30 -42.02 19.74
CA THR A 310 -3.23 -42.67 21.07
C THR A 310 -4.59 -42.96 21.68
N HIS A 311 -5.68 -42.84 20.92
CA HIS A 311 -7.02 -43.02 21.45
C HIS A 311 -7.37 -44.51 21.66
N ASP A 312 -7.37 -44.97 22.92
CA ASP A 312 -7.61 -46.37 23.31
C ASP A 312 -9.10 -46.80 23.31
N GLY A 313 -9.99 -46.04 22.69
CA GLY A 313 -11.39 -46.44 22.47
C GLY A 313 -12.29 -46.46 23.72
N SER A 314 -11.76 -46.08 24.90
CA SER A 314 -12.45 -46.22 26.20
C SER A 314 -13.20 -44.97 26.70
N SER A 315 -13.16 -43.86 25.96
CA SER A 315 -13.86 -42.61 26.31
C SER A 315 -14.73 -42.13 25.16
N ASP A 316 -16.06 -42.28 25.29
CA ASP A 316 -17.00 -42.01 24.20
C ASP A 316 -17.05 -40.54 23.75
N THR A 317 -16.68 -39.58 24.62
CA THR A 317 -16.62 -38.13 24.31
C THR A 317 -15.82 -37.36 25.37
N LYS A 318 -15.23 -36.20 25.01
CA LYS A 318 -14.62 -35.26 25.96
C LYS A 318 -15.68 -34.67 26.91
N LYS A 319 -15.30 -34.38 28.17
CA LYS A 319 -16.20 -33.73 29.15
C LYS A 319 -16.70 -32.39 28.59
N PHE A 320 -18.01 -32.29 28.42
CA PHE A 320 -18.65 -31.07 27.92
C PHE A 320 -18.70 -30.01 29.03
N HIS A 321 -17.85 -28.99 28.92
CA HIS A 321 -17.87 -27.84 29.81
C HIS A 321 -18.83 -26.78 29.28
N LEU A 322 -20.07 -26.78 29.76
CA LEU A 322 -21.08 -25.79 29.35
C LEU A 322 -20.60 -24.32 29.51
N PRO A 323 -19.86 -23.93 30.58
CA PRO A 323 -19.33 -22.57 30.70
C PRO A 323 -18.33 -22.18 29.62
N SER A 324 -17.50 -23.12 29.14
CA SER A 324 -16.53 -22.83 28.07
C SER A 324 -17.26 -22.55 26.76
N VAL A 325 -18.28 -23.35 26.43
CA VAL A 325 -19.10 -23.15 25.22
C VAL A 325 -19.84 -21.81 25.27
N ILE A 326 -20.40 -21.43 26.42
CA ILE A 326 -21.04 -20.12 26.59
C ILE A 326 -20.02 -18.99 26.36
N ALA A 327 -18.79 -19.13 26.89
CA ALA A 327 -17.72 -18.16 26.69
C ALA A 327 -17.35 -18.01 25.20
N VAL A 328 -17.19 -19.12 24.45
CA VAL A 328 -16.87 -19.02 23.01
C VAL A 328 -18.06 -18.49 22.19
N CYS A 329 -19.29 -18.85 22.54
CA CYS A 329 -20.49 -18.28 21.90
C CYS A 329 -20.61 -16.78 22.15
N ALA A 330 -20.28 -16.30 23.36
CA ALA A 330 -20.21 -14.89 23.66
C ALA A 330 -19.09 -14.20 22.85
N ALA A 331 -17.91 -14.81 22.75
CA ALA A 331 -16.82 -14.31 21.93
C ALA A 331 -17.22 -14.17 20.45
N PHE A 332 -17.90 -15.19 19.91
CA PHE A 332 -18.43 -15.21 18.55
C PHE A 332 -19.50 -14.13 18.35
N ALA A 333 -20.43 -13.96 19.28
CA ALA A 333 -21.46 -12.92 19.22
C ALA A 333 -20.86 -11.51 19.23
N THR A 334 -19.82 -11.29 20.03
CA THR A 334 -19.07 -10.02 20.05
C THR A 334 -18.36 -9.79 18.71
N LYS A 335 -17.59 -10.75 18.18
CA LYS A 335 -16.97 -10.63 16.84
C LYS A 335 -18.02 -10.39 15.75
N PHE A 336 -19.15 -11.08 15.80
CA PHE A 336 -20.24 -10.89 14.84
C PHE A 336 -20.84 -9.48 14.90
N SER A 337 -20.99 -8.91 16.11
CA SER A 337 -21.45 -7.54 16.29
C SER A 337 -20.45 -6.53 15.71
N LEU A 338 -19.15 -6.75 15.92
CA LEU A 338 -18.09 -5.93 15.30
C LEU A 338 -18.08 -6.05 13.78
N PHE A 339 -18.32 -7.25 13.25
CA PHE A 339 -18.47 -7.49 11.81
C PHE A 339 -19.65 -6.70 11.22
N LEU A 340 -20.82 -6.68 11.87
CA LEU A 340 -21.97 -5.90 11.41
C LEU A 340 -21.72 -4.39 11.50
N PHE A 341 -21.06 -3.93 12.56
CA PHE A 341 -20.68 -2.53 12.72
C PHE A 341 -19.73 -2.07 11.60
N THR A 342 -18.68 -2.83 11.35
CA THR A 342 -17.69 -2.54 10.30
C THR A 342 -18.27 -2.71 8.89
N TRP A 343 -19.22 -3.63 8.70
CA TRP A 343 -19.92 -3.79 7.41
C TRP A 343 -20.66 -2.53 6.97
N SER A 344 -21.28 -1.80 7.91
CA SER A 344 -21.98 -0.54 7.62
C SER A 344 -21.03 0.58 7.15
N LEU A 345 -19.76 0.51 7.57
CA LEU A 345 -18.76 1.56 7.37
C LEU A 345 -17.67 1.19 6.34
N LYS A 346 -17.63 -0.06 5.86
CA LYS A 346 -16.56 -0.58 5.00
C LYS A 346 -16.39 0.15 3.66
N ASP A 347 -17.48 0.70 3.11
CA ASP A 347 -17.46 1.36 1.80
C ASP A 347 -17.06 2.84 1.91
N ARG A 348 -16.94 3.35 3.14
CA ARG A 348 -16.58 4.74 3.43
C ARG A 348 -15.10 4.88 3.73
N TYR A 349 -14.51 3.89 4.39
CA TYR A 349 -13.13 3.97 4.90
C TYR A 349 -12.32 2.72 4.52
N SER A 350 -11.17 2.92 3.86
CA SER A 350 -10.25 1.86 3.47
C SER A 350 -9.73 1.06 4.67
N GLN A 351 -9.41 1.74 5.77
CA GLN A 351 -8.96 1.12 7.01
C GLN A 351 -10.06 0.24 7.65
N VAL A 352 -11.31 0.69 7.62
CA VAL A 352 -12.46 -0.09 8.14
C VAL A 352 -12.75 -1.30 7.24
N ARG A 353 -12.50 -1.19 5.93
CA ARG A 353 -12.62 -2.35 5.01
C ARG A 353 -11.62 -3.45 5.35
N ILE A 354 -10.39 -3.11 5.72
CA ILE A 354 -9.37 -4.07 6.16
C ILE A 354 -9.84 -4.73 7.46
N LEU A 355 -10.28 -3.93 8.44
CA LEU A 355 -10.79 -4.42 9.71
C LEU A 355 -12.03 -5.33 9.55
N TRP A 356 -12.89 -5.02 8.59
CA TRP A 356 -14.03 -5.86 8.25
C TRP A 356 -13.60 -7.21 7.67
N GLN A 357 -12.59 -7.23 6.80
CA GLN A 357 -12.05 -8.46 6.23
C GLN A 357 -11.43 -9.36 7.30
N ASP A 358 -10.73 -8.74 8.26
CA ASP A 358 -10.17 -9.38 9.45
C ASP A 358 -11.28 -10.06 10.26
N HIS A 359 -12.26 -9.29 10.75
CA HIS A 359 -13.38 -9.82 11.53
C HIS A 359 -14.18 -10.92 10.82
N ARG A 360 -14.29 -10.84 9.49
CA ARG A 360 -14.93 -11.88 8.68
C ARG A 360 -14.15 -13.20 8.74
N ASN A 361 -12.83 -13.14 8.58
CA ASN A 361 -12.00 -14.33 8.60
C ASN A 361 -12.02 -14.96 10.00
N ASP A 362 -11.94 -14.15 11.05
CA ASP A 362 -11.98 -14.62 12.44
C ASP A 362 -13.33 -15.27 12.76
N LEU A 363 -14.43 -14.75 12.23
CA LEU A 363 -15.75 -15.32 12.43
C LEU A 363 -15.82 -16.74 11.83
N LEU A 364 -15.20 -16.96 10.67
CA LEU A 364 -15.15 -18.28 10.03
C LEU A 364 -14.29 -19.26 10.85
N VAL A 365 -13.10 -18.82 11.27
CA VAL A 365 -12.16 -19.63 12.07
C VAL A 365 -12.77 -19.98 13.43
N ASN A 366 -13.29 -18.99 14.15
CA ASN A 366 -13.93 -19.18 15.46
C ASN A 366 -15.21 -20.00 15.36
N GLY A 367 -16.05 -19.74 14.35
CA GLY A 367 -17.28 -20.51 14.11
C GLY A 367 -16.99 -21.98 13.83
N PHE A 368 -15.97 -22.27 13.01
CA PHE A 368 -15.54 -23.64 12.73
C PHE A 368 -14.93 -24.31 13.97
N GLY A 369 -14.16 -23.57 14.77
CA GLY A 369 -13.63 -24.05 16.05
C GLY A 369 -14.73 -24.45 17.04
N ILE A 370 -15.78 -23.62 17.19
CA ILE A 370 -16.95 -23.95 18.02
C ILE A 370 -17.65 -25.21 17.49
N LEU A 371 -17.91 -25.25 16.18
CA LEU A 371 -18.63 -26.36 15.55
C LEU A 371 -17.91 -27.69 15.79
N THR A 372 -16.61 -27.72 15.57
CA THR A 372 -15.79 -28.93 15.74
C THR A 372 -15.58 -29.29 17.20
N SER A 373 -15.46 -28.31 18.10
CA SER A 373 -15.40 -28.54 19.55
C SER A 373 -16.68 -29.15 20.09
N VAL A 374 -17.84 -28.55 19.79
CA VAL A 374 -19.16 -29.06 20.23
C VAL A 374 -19.46 -30.40 19.57
N GLY A 375 -19.12 -30.56 18.29
CA GLY A 375 -19.24 -31.82 17.57
C GLY A 375 -18.38 -32.94 18.20
N GLY A 376 -17.15 -32.63 18.60
CA GLY A 376 -16.27 -33.55 19.33
C GLY A 376 -16.81 -34.01 20.68
N ALA A 377 -17.51 -33.11 21.37
CA ALA A 377 -18.06 -33.39 22.70
C ALA A 377 -19.47 -34.04 22.69
N LYS A 378 -20.23 -33.93 21.58
CA LYS A 378 -21.64 -34.40 21.52
C LYS A 378 -21.92 -35.45 20.45
N LEU A 379 -21.15 -35.48 19.36
CA LEU A 379 -21.38 -36.38 18.23
C LEU A 379 -20.34 -37.50 18.20
N ILE A 380 -19.07 -37.17 17.97
CA ILE A 380 -18.00 -38.15 17.78
C ILE A 380 -16.66 -37.56 18.24
N TRP A 381 -15.91 -38.29 19.08
CA TRP A 381 -14.68 -37.82 19.72
C TRP A 381 -13.62 -37.25 18.77
N TRP A 382 -13.45 -37.83 17.58
CA TRP A 382 -12.39 -37.43 16.64
C TRP A 382 -12.64 -36.11 15.92
N ILE A 383 -13.87 -35.56 15.99
CA ILE A 383 -14.24 -34.32 15.31
C ILE A 383 -13.43 -33.12 15.85
N ASP A 384 -13.17 -33.07 17.16
CA ASP A 384 -12.36 -32.01 17.78
C ASP A 384 -10.89 -32.05 17.30
N PRO A 385 -10.13 -33.17 17.43
CA PRO A 385 -8.77 -33.22 16.90
C PRO A 385 -8.70 -33.07 15.38
N ALA A 386 -9.65 -33.61 14.61
CA ALA A 386 -9.68 -33.40 13.15
C ALA A 386 -9.99 -31.94 12.78
N GLY A 387 -10.85 -31.28 13.54
CA GLY A 387 -11.14 -29.85 13.44
C GLY A 387 -9.91 -29.00 13.72
N ALA A 388 -9.19 -29.31 14.79
CA ALA A 388 -7.94 -28.64 15.17
C ALA A 388 -6.86 -28.78 14.07
N ILE A 389 -6.69 -29.97 13.48
CA ILE A 389 -5.77 -30.19 12.36
C ILE A 389 -6.20 -29.35 11.16
N SER A 390 -7.48 -29.43 10.77
CA SER A 390 -8.00 -28.71 9.60
C SER A 390 -7.82 -27.20 9.75
N LEU A 391 -8.11 -26.67 10.94
CA LEU A 391 -8.01 -25.25 11.25
C LEU A 391 -6.53 -24.80 11.31
N SER A 392 -5.67 -25.58 11.93
CA SER A 392 -4.24 -25.28 12.02
C SER A 392 -3.55 -25.33 10.66
N VAL A 393 -3.92 -26.26 9.77
CA VAL A 393 -3.42 -26.30 8.39
C VAL A 393 -3.90 -25.08 7.61
N PHE A 394 -5.16 -24.69 7.76
CA PHE A 394 -5.70 -23.48 7.12
C PHE A 394 -4.96 -22.21 7.57
N ILE A 395 -4.81 -22.02 8.89
CA ILE A 395 -4.10 -20.89 9.48
C ILE A 395 -2.63 -20.88 9.04
N SER A 396 -1.95 -22.03 9.12
CA SER A 396 -0.55 -22.16 8.67
C SER A 396 -0.37 -21.79 7.19
N CYS A 397 -1.25 -22.25 6.30
CA CYS A 397 -1.20 -21.88 4.88
C CYS A 397 -1.41 -20.37 4.66
N LEU A 398 -2.31 -19.74 5.42
CA LEU A 398 -2.55 -18.30 5.34
C LEU A 398 -1.31 -17.51 5.76
N TRP A 399 -0.73 -17.85 6.91
CA TRP A 399 0.48 -17.18 7.42
C TRP A 399 1.71 -17.44 6.57
N LEU A 400 1.87 -18.65 6.02
CA LEU A 400 2.98 -18.95 5.10
C LEU A 400 2.88 -18.12 3.81
N ARG A 401 1.67 -17.94 3.28
CA ARG A 401 1.44 -17.06 2.12
C ARG A 401 1.75 -15.60 2.45
N THR A 402 1.35 -15.13 3.63
CA THR A 402 1.68 -13.78 4.11
C THR A 402 3.19 -13.61 4.26
N ALA A 403 3.88 -14.57 4.89
CA ALA A 403 5.34 -14.58 5.03
C ALA A 403 6.04 -14.50 3.68
N PHE A 404 5.57 -15.25 2.68
CA PHE A 404 6.13 -15.22 1.33
C PHE A 404 5.94 -13.86 0.66
N THR A 405 4.78 -13.23 0.86
CA THR A 405 4.49 -11.90 0.30
C THR A 405 5.40 -10.84 0.92
N GLU A 406 5.53 -10.83 2.26
CA GLU A 406 6.45 -9.95 2.98
C GLU A 406 7.91 -10.21 2.57
N PHE A 407 8.30 -11.47 2.40
CA PHE A 407 9.63 -11.82 1.92
C PHE A 407 9.91 -11.23 0.53
N LEU A 408 8.95 -11.26 -0.40
CA LEU A 408 9.09 -10.64 -1.72
C LEU A 408 9.26 -9.11 -1.64
N LEU A 409 8.63 -8.44 -0.67
CA LEU A 409 8.85 -7.00 -0.43
C LEU A 409 10.28 -6.72 0.03
N LEU A 410 10.89 -7.64 0.78
CA LEU A 410 12.29 -7.54 1.21
C LEU A 410 13.28 -7.80 0.05
N VAL A 411 12.95 -8.73 -0.85
CA VAL A 411 13.74 -9.05 -2.05
C VAL A 411 13.71 -7.90 -3.07
N GLY A 412 12.62 -7.12 -3.08
CA GLY A 412 12.42 -6.01 -3.99
C GLY A 412 11.62 -6.39 -5.23
N VAL A 413 10.47 -7.03 -5.01
CA VAL A 413 9.48 -7.25 -6.07
C VAL A 413 9.09 -5.91 -6.72
N VAL A 414 8.81 -5.96 -8.02
CA VAL A 414 8.42 -4.79 -8.81
C VAL A 414 7.12 -4.17 -8.29
N ALA A 415 7.04 -2.84 -8.32
CA ALA A 415 5.83 -2.09 -8.00
C ALA A 415 4.71 -2.42 -8.98
N SER A 416 3.47 -2.10 -8.60
CA SER A 416 2.31 -2.33 -9.45
C SER A 416 2.42 -1.53 -10.76
N VAL A 417 1.77 -2.04 -11.82
CA VAL A 417 1.77 -1.41 -13.15
C VAL A 417 1.21 0.00 -13.08
N GLU A 418 0.22 0.21 -12.21
CA GLU A 418 -0.36 1.51 -11.94
C GLU A 418 0.73 2.46 -11.44
N ILE A 419 1.47 2.13 -10.38
CA ILE A 419 2.50 3.02 -9.85
C ILE A 419 3.58 3.33 -10.91
N GLN A 420 4.01 2.33 -11.67
CA GLN A 420 4.94 2.54 -12.78
C GLN A 420 4.40 3.53 -13.81
N GLN A 421 3.14 3.38 -14.25
CA GLN A 421 2.50 4.32 -15.18
C GLN A 421 2.42 5.74 -14.62
N LEU A 422 2.18 5.89 -13.31
CA LEU A 422 2.15 7.20 -12.66
C LEU A 422 3.53 7.85 -12.64
N ILE A 423 4.56 7.11 -12.24
CA ILE A 423 5.95 7.59 -12.26
C ILE A 423 6.33 7.98 -13.68
N THR A 424 6.06 7.12 -14.68
CA THR A 424 6.30 7.43 -16.09
C THR A 424 5.58 8.72 -16.50
N TYR A 425 4.30 8.86 -16.20
CA TYR A 425 3.53 10.05 -16.57
C TYR A 425 4.08 11.33 -15.93
N VAL A 426 4.45 11.28 -14.64
CA VAL A 426 5.08 12.40 -13.94
C VAL A 426 6.41 12.79 -14.59
N CYS A 427 7.20 11.82 -15.04
CA CYS A 427 8.48 12.08 -15.71
C CYS A 427 8.27 12.73 -17.08
N VAL A 428 7.34 12.23 -17.90
CA VAL A 428 7.10 12.77 -19.25
C VAL A 428 6.53 14.19 -19.19
N THR A 429 5.70 14.48 -18.19
CA THR A 429 5.06 15.81 -18.03
C THR A 429 5.89 16.78 -17.21
N HIS A 430 7.09 16.41 -16.77
CA HIS A 430 7.89 17.21 -15.85
C HIS A 430 8.45 18.50 -16.47
N SER A 431 9.08 18.39 -17.64
CA SER A 431 9.79 19.49 -18.31
C SER A 431 9.88 19.23 -19.82
N PRO A 432 9.78 20.27 -20.67
CA PRO A 432 9.96 20.13 -22.12
C PRO A 432 11.38 19.74 -22.53
N LEU A 433 12.37 19.86 -21.62
CA LEU A 433 13.75 19.44 -21.87
C LEU A 433 13.93 17.92 -21.82
N VAL A 434 12.97 17.19 -21.23
CA VAL A 434 12.93 15.73 -21.27
C VAL A 434 12.40 15.30 -22.64
N LYS A 435 13.29 14.81 -23.50
CA LYS A 435 12.93 14.39 -24.86
C LYS A 435 12.28 13.01 -24.88
N GLN A 436 12.77 12.11 -24.04
CA GLN A 436 12.32 10.72 -23.97
C GLN A 436 12.58 10.14 -22.57
N ILE A 437 11.83 9.11 -22.20
CA ILE A 437 12.14 8.24 -21.07
C ILE A 437 12.69 6.94 -21.63
N ASP A 438 13.88 6.56 -21.20
CA ASP A 438 14.47 5.28 -21.57
C ASP A 438 13.91 4.17 -20.70
N THR A 439 14.06 4.30 -19.38
CA THR A 439 13.74 3.25 -18.42
C THR A 439 13.03 3.81 -17.18
N VAL A 440 12.01 3.08 -16.70
CA VAL A 440 11.39 3.30 -15.40
C VAL A 440 11.35 1.98 -14.66
N ARG A 441 12.01 1.93 -13.51
CA ARG A 441 11.97 0.78 -12.60
C ARG A 441 11.50 1.28 -11.25
N ALA A 442 10.42 0.69 -10.75
CA ALA A 442 9.97 0.92 -9.39
C ALA A 442 9.88 -0.43 -8.70
N TYR A 443 10.52 -0.56 -7.54
CA TYR A 443 10.57 -1.81 -6.79
C TYR A 443 10.50 -1.56 -5.29
N HIS A 444 10.06 -2.57 -4.55
CA HIS A 444 9.90 -2.47 -3.11
C HIS A 444 11.24 -2.51 -2.36
N SER A 445 11.31 -1.78 -1.25
CA SER A 445 12.37 -1.83 -0.25
C SER A 445 11.68 -1.95 1.10
N GLY A 446 11.24 -3.16 1.43
CA GLY A 446 10.29 -3.36 2.52
C GLY A 446 8.93 -2.74 2.17
N PRO A 447 8.31 -1.95 3.06
CA PRO A 447 6.98 -1.38 2.79
C PRO A 447 7.01 -0.18 1.83
N ARG A 448 8.18 0.40 1.54
CA ARG A 448 8.35 1.58 0.67
C ARG A 448 8.87 1.22 -0.70
N LEU A 449 8.84 2.18 -1.61
CA LEU A 449 9.30 2.05 -3.00
C LEU A 449 10.59 2.83 -3.25
N ILE A 450 11.45 2.22 -4.05
CA ILE A 450 12.57 2.90 -4.71
C ILE A 450 12.20 3.03 -6.19
N ALA A 451 12.34 4.25 -6.72
CA ALA A 451 12.15 4.54 -8.14
C ALA A 451 13.50 4.85 -8.79
N GLU A 452 13.82 4.18 -9.88
CA GLU A 452 14.94 4.46 -10.77
C GLU A 452 14.36 4.87 -12.12
N VAL A 453 14.76 6.04 -12.60
CA VAL A 453 14.24 6.64 -13.83
C VAL A 453 15.41 7.15 -14.64
N ASP A 454 15.45 6.75 -15.90
CA ASP A 454 16.46 7.18 -16.86
C ASP A 454 15.76 8.07 -17.90
N VAL A 455 16.12 9.36 -17.92
CA VAL A 455 15.54 10.37 -18.82
C VAL A 455 16.57 10.82 -19.85
N VAL A 456 16.12 11.01 -21.08
CA VAL A 456 16.98 11.45 -22.19
C VAL A 456 16.81 12.94 -22.42
N MET A 457 17.91 13.68 -22.38
CA MET A 457 17.99 15.12 -22.61
C MET A 457 18.91 15.45 -23.80
N ASP A 458 18.97 16.73 -24.17
CA ASP A 458 19.83 17.17 -25.28
C ASP A 458 21.33 17.04 -24.91
N PRO A 459 22.17 16.38 -25.74
CA PRO A 459 23.62 16.34 -25.52
C PRO A 459 24.28 17.72 -25.49
N ASP A 460 23.70 18.72 -26.15
CA ASP A 460 24.23 20.09 -26.19
C ASP A 460 23.74 20.94 -25.00
N ALA A 461 22.82 20.43 -24.17
CA ALA A 461 22.36 21.12 -22.97
C ALA A 461 23.47 21.21 -21.92
N SER A 462 23.48 22.31 -21.16
CA SER A 462 24.49 22.48 -20.12
C SER A 462 24.30 21.47 -18.98
N LEU A 463 25.39 21.02 -18.36
CA LEU A 463 25.33 20.14 -17.18
C LEU A 463 24.49 20.76 -16.05
N MET A 464 24.56 22.09 -15.89
CA MET A 464 23.79 22.81 -14.88
C MET A 464 22.29 22.69 -15.16
N GLU A 465 21.86 22.93 -16.40
CA GLU A 465 20.45 22.87 -16.79
C GLU A 465 19.88 21.44 -16.70
N THR A 466 20.66 20.45 -17.13
CA THR A 466 20.25 19.03 -17.04
C THR A 466 20.17 18.56 -15.58
N HIS A 467 21.14 18.95 -14.75
CA HIS A 467 21.13 18.68 -13.31
C HIS A 467 19.90 19.29 -12.62
N ASP A 468 19.60 20.56 -12.87
CA ASP A 468 18.48 21.25 -12.21
C ASP A 468 17.12 20.61 -12.55
N VAL A 469 16.94 20.17 -13.80
CA VAL A 469 15.74 19.42 -14.22
C VAL A 469 15.68 18.04 -13.56
N ALA A 470 16.80 17.32 -13.51
CA ALA A 470 16.85 15.99 -12.91
C ALA A 470 16.62 16.03 -11.40
N GLU A 471 17.21 16.99 -10.70
CA GLU A 471 17.03 17.21 -9.26
C GLU A 471 15.58 17.60 -8.94
N ALA A 472 14.98 18.50 -9.73
CA ALA A 472 13.57 18.86 -9.59
C ALA A 472 12.65 17.65 -9.84
N LEU A 473 12.97 16.80 -10.82
CA LEU A 473 12.24 15.56 -11.07
C LEU A 473 12.39 14.58 -9.92
N GLN A 474 13.59 14.44 -9.36
CA GLN A 474 13.85 13.60 -8.19
C GLN A 474 12.97 14.02 -7.01
N PHE A 475 12.98 15.31 -6.64
CA PHE A 475 12.14 15.81 -5.55
C PHE A 475 10.65 15.61 -5.81
N LYS A 476 10.20 15.78 -7.07
CA LYS A 476 8.81 15.54 -7.46
C LYS A 476 8.44 14.06 -7.29
N LEU A 477 9.30 13.12 -7.68
CA LEU A 477 9.06 11.69 -7.51
C LEU A 477 9.11 11.26 -6.03
N GLU A 478 10.06 11.78 -5.24
CA GLU A 478 10.14 11.52 -3.80
C GLU A 478 8.95 12.08 -3.01
N SER A 479 8.20 13.03 -3.60
CA SER A 479 6.99 13.56 -2.98
C SER A 479 5.73 12.72 -3.23
N LEU A 480 5.81 11.73 -4.14
CA LEU A 480 4.72 10.76 -4.35
C LEU A 480 4.52 9.89 -3.09
N PRO A 481 3.28 9.44 -2.84
CA PRO A 481 3.02 8.50 -1.75
C PRO A 481 3.82 7.21 -1.95
N ASP A 482 4.32 6.65 -0.83
CA ASP A 482 5.07 5.40 -0.74
C ASP A 482 6.47 5.36 -1.37
N VAL A 483 6.86 6.35 -2.18
CA VAL A 483 8.23 6.50 -2.69
C VAL A 483 9.14 7.02 -1.58
N GLU A 484 10.11 6.21 -1.16
CA GLU A 484 11.11 6.59 -0.16
C GLU A 484 12.32 7.28 -0.80
N ARG A 485 12.70 6.84 -2.00
CA ARG A 485 13.83 7.40 -2.73
C ARG A 485 13.60 7.31 -4.23
N ALA A 486 14.01 8.35 -4.95
CA ALA A 486 14.09 8.34 -6.40
C ALA A 486 15.54 8.55 -6.85
N TYR A 487 15.96 7.83 -7.90
CA TYR A 487 17.20 8.01 -8.60
C TYR A 487 16.87 8.39 -10.03
N VAL A 488 17.27 9.59 -10.42
CA VAL A 488 17.07 10.10 -11.79
C VAL A 488 18.42 10.11 -12.48
N HIS A 489 18.60 9.24 -13.46
CA HIS A 489 19.73 9.27 -14.38
C HIS A 489 19.39 10.11 -15.60
N VAL A 490 20.35 10.89 -16.10
CA VAL A 490 20.20 11.68 -17.32
C VAL A 490 21.12 11.14 -18.37
N ASP A 491 20.53 10.66 -19.45
CA ASP A 491 21.22 10.18 -20.63
C ASP A 491 21.10 11.16 -21.79
N TYR A 492 22.04 11.08 -22.72
CA TYR A 492 21.96 11.73 -24.02
C TYR A 492 21.79 10.71 -25.16
N GLU A 493 22.06 9.43 -24.89
CA GLU A 493 21.88 8.34 -25.84
C GLU A 493 20.49 7.71 -25.68
N THR A 494 19.92 7.24 -26.78
CA THR A 494 18.67 6.48 -26.81
C THR A 494 18.89 5.00 -27.08
N THR A 495 20.16 4.61 -27.31
CA THR A 495 20.55 3.22 -27.51
C THR A 495 20.70 2.53 -26.17
N HIS A 496 19.60 1.90 -25.72
CA HIS A 496 19.47 1.10 -24.50
C HIS A 496 20.45 -0.11 -24.46
N LYS A 497 21.75 0.17 -24.30
CA LYS A 497 22.73 -0.84 -23.96
C LYS A 497 22.59 -1.09 -22.46
N PRO A 498 22.57 -2.35 -21.99
CA PRO A 498 22.63 -2.65 -20.57
C PRO A 498 23.98 -2.17 -20.04
N GLU A 499 24.00 -0.94 -19.53
CA GLU A 499 25.17 -0.26 -18.97
C GLU A 499 25.65 -0.89 -17.66
N HIS A 500 24.79 -1.70 -17.03
CA HIS A 500 25.09 -2.47 -15.85
C HIS A 500 24.90 -3.96 -16.13
N ALA A 501 26.01 -4.66 -16.39
CA ALA A 501 26.01 -6.12 -16.40
C ALA A 501 25.60 -6.63 -15.01
N TYR A 502 24.61 -7.53 -14.93
CA TYR A 502 24.34 -8.19 -13.66
C TYR A 502 25.56 -9.05 -13.31
N LYS A 503 26.07 -8.93 -12.08
CA LYS A 503 27.17 -9.79 -11.60
C LYS A 503 26.86 -11.29 -11.65
N LYS A 504 25.60 -11.69 -11.79
CA LYS A 504 25.19 -13.09 -11.99
C LYS A 504 25.55 -13.64 -13.38
N ASP A 505 25.85 -12.74 -14.32
CA ASP A 505 26.23 -13.02 -15.70
C ASP A 505 27.75 -12.89 -15.91
N LEU A 506 28.52 -12.66 -14.83
CA LEU A 506 29.98 -12.83 -14.74
C LEU A 506 30.28 -14.22 -14.17
#